data_AF-A0A7C2WNZ7-F1
#
_entry.id   AF-A0A7C2WNZ7-F1
#
_cell.length_a   1.000
_cell.length_b   1.000
_cell.length_c   1.000
_cell.angle_alpha   90.00
_cell.angle_beta   90.00
_cell.angle_gamma   90.00
#
_symmetry.space_group_name_H-M   'P 1'
#
loop_
_entity.id
_entity.type
_entity.pdbx_description
1 polymer ?
#
loop_
_entity_poly.entity_id
_entity_poly.type
_entity_poly.pdbx_seq_one_letter_code
_entity_poly.pdbx_strand_id
1 'polypeptide(L)'
;MDWIGQESDWEHFLEIWRFYQSGQFIDIAGMDEDWYDQRHSIPAALSDWRPGLILGIGNTLFRFTEIFEFTARLAMTQAGDDIMRVEITVSNLEGRKLWVDSHSRMPLHHNYIASIREFPYQIELSRTELIAAPRELALKPTTELFRRFSWDPSQDVLREQQKELRL
;
A
#
# COMPACT_ATOMS: atom_id res chain seq x y z
N MET A 1 -20.31 -10.12 -20.45
CA MET A 1 -19.10 -10.27 -19.61
C MET A 1 -18.86 -8.89 -19.07
N ASP A 2 -19.09 -8.72 -17.78
CA ASP A 2 -19.39 -7.40 -17.21
C ASP A 2 -18.15 -6.74 -16.58
N TRP A 3 -17.00 -7.41 -16.71
CA TRP A 3 -15.70 -7.00 -16.22
C TRP A 3 -14.56 -7.61 -17.05
N ILE A 4 -13.38 -6.97 -16.96
CA ILE A 4 -12.07 -7.52 -17.35
C ILE A 4 -11.19 -7.64 -16.10
N GLY A 5 -10.22 -8.54 -16.09
CA GLY A 5 -9.40 -8.79 -14.89
C GLY A 5 -8.22 -9.70 -15.16
N GLN A 6 -7.36 -9.81 -14.17
CA GLN A 6 -6.20 -10.70 -14.18
C GLN A 6 -5.92 -11.22 -12.76
N GLU A 7 -5.39 -12.44 -12.71
CA GLU A 7 -4.79 -13.03 -11.52
C GLU A 7 -3.28 -13.14 -11.78
N SER A 8 -2.48 -12.78 -10.77
CA SER A 8 -1.01 -12.83 -10.82
C SER A 8 -0.50 -13.58 -9.60
N ASP A 9 0.33 -14.58 -9.84
CA ASP A 9 1.02 -15.42 -8.84
C ASP A 9 2.55 -15.37 -9.02
N TRP A 10 3.06 -14.21 -9.43
CA TRP A 10 4.47 -14.05 -9.78
C TRP A 10 5.35 -13.86 -8.52
N GLU A 11 6.04 -14.93 -8.13
CA GLU A 11 6.85 -14.99 -6.90
C GLU A 11 6.05 -14.53 -5.68
N HIS A 12 6.51 -13.49 -4.98
CA HIS A 12 5.91 -12.95 -3.77
C HIS A 12 4.79 -11.94 -4.07
N PHE A 13 4.55 -11.61 -5.35
CA PHE A 13 3.49 -10.69 -5.78
C PHE A 13 2.22 -11.47 -6.13
N LEU A 14 1.39 -11.69 -5.10
CA LEU A 14 0.07 -12.28 -5.27
C LEU A 14 -0.99 -11.19 -5.40
N GLU A 15 -1.66 -11.12 -6.54
CA GLU A 15 -2.62 -10.05 -6.83
C GLU A 15 -3.78 -10.55 -7.71
N ILE A 16 -5.00 -10.10 -7.41
CA ILE A 16 -6.17 -10.29 -8.26
C ILE A 16 -6.86 -8.95 -8.41
N TRP A 17 -7.10 -8.53 -9.65
CA TRP A 17 -7.86 -7.33 -9.93
C TRP A 17 -8.99 -7.56 -10.93
N ARG A 18 -10.04 -6.75 -10.80
CA ARG A 18 -11.21 -6.72 -11.68
C ARG A 18 -11.64 -5.28 -11.95
N PHE A 19 -11.98 -5.01 -13.19
CA PHE A 19 -12.50 -3.73 -13.63
C PHE A 19 -13.85 -3.90 -14.31
N TYR A 20 -14.89 -3.30 -13.73
CA TYR A 20 -16.28 -3.47 -14.14
C TYR A 20 -16.74 -2.34 -15.05
N GLN A 21 -17.76 -2.60 -15.89
CA GLN A 21 -18.36 -1.57 -16.75
C GLN A 21 -18.98 -0.39 -15.99
N SER A 22 -19.24 -0.54 -14.69
CA SER A 22 -19.69 0.53 -13.81
C SER A 22 -18.61 1.56 -13.46
N GLY A 23 -17.35 1.33 -13.85
CA GLY A 23 -16.20 2.13 -13.42
C GLY A 23 -15.59 1.67 -12.09
N GLN A 24 -16.17 0.67 -11.43
CA GLN A 24 -15.59 0.09 -10.22
C GLN A 24 -14.33 -0.72 -10.56
N PHE A 25 -13.24 -0.42 -9.87
CA PHE A 25 -12.02 -1.21 -9.87
C PHE A 25 -11.84 -1.86 -8.50
N ILE A 26 -11.57 -3.17 -8.48
CA ILE A 26 -11.28 -3.93 -7.27
C ILE A 26 -9.89 -4.53 -7.43
N ASP A 27 -9.03 -4.32 -6.45
CA ASP A 27 -7.70 -4.90 -6.34
C ASP A 27 -7.54 -5.58 -4.98
N ILE A 28 -7.07 -6.83 -4.99
CA ILE A 28 -6.76 -7.61 -3.81
C ILE A 28 -5.32 -8.11 -3.97
N ALA A 29 -4.42 -7.50 -3.20
CA ALA A 29 -3.01 -7.87 -3.16
C ALA A 29 -2.62 -8.48 -1.81
N GLY A 30 -1.71 -9.46 -1.85
CA GLY A 30 -0.99 -9.93 -0.68
C GLY A 30 0.02 -8.90 -0.20
N MET A 31 0.40 -8.96 1.08
CA MET A 31 1.59 -8.25 1.55
C MET A 31 2.81 -9.03 1.08
N ASP A 32 3.66 -8.42 0.26
CA ASP A 32 4.87 -9.02 -0.31
C ASP A 32 5.73 -9.74 0.74
N GLU A 33 5.82 -9.18 1.95
CA GLU A 33 6.62 -9.75 3.04
C GLU A 33 6.06 -11.06 3.60
N ASP A 34 4.80 -11.40 3.34
CA ASP A 34 4.18 -12.66 3.76
C ASP A 34 4.60 -13.85 2.89
N TRP A 35 5.26 -13.59 1.76
CA TRP A 35 5.62 -14.59 0.77
C TRP A 35 7.13 -14.61 0.47
N TYR A 36 7.96 -14.14 1.40
CA TYR A 36 9.42 -14.17 1.26
C TYR A 36 10.02 -15.59 1.13
N ASP A 37 9.30 -16.64 1.53
CA ASP A 37 9.67 -18.04 1.27
C ASP A 37 9.55 -18.42 -0.21
N GLN A 38 8.73 -17.70 -0.98
CA GLN A 38 8.62 -17.85 -2.43
C GLN A 38 9.70 -17.05 -3.17
N ARG A 39 10.39 -16.13 -2.48
CA ARG A 39 11.54 -15.41 -3.02
C ARG A 39 12.79 -16.29 -2.98
N HIS A 40 13.76 -15.99 -3.83
CA HIS A 40 15.08 -16.65 -3.82
C HIS A 40 15.81 -16.62 -2.46
N SER A 41 15.49 -15.67 -1.57
CA SER A 41 16.02 -15.64 -0.20
C SER A 41 15.19 -14.79 0.76
N ILE A 42 15.12 -15.24 2.01
CA ILE A 42 14.68 -14.46 3.16
C ILE A 42 15.84 -13.55 3.61
N PRO A 43 15.61 -12.26 3.90
CA PRO A 43 16.65 -11.38 4.44
C PRO A 43 17.30 -11.98 5.69
N ALA A 44 18.64 -11.98 5.77
CA ALA A 44 19.37 -12.60 6.88
C ALA A 44 18.99 -12.03 8.27
N ALA A 45 18.55 -10.77 8.31
CA ALA A 45 18.07 -10.11 9.52
C ALA A 45 16.71 -10.63 10.03
N LEU A 46 16.00 -11.46 9.24
CA LEU A 46 14.70 -12.06 9.53
C LEU A 46 14.81 -13.59 9.64
N SER A 47 15.75 -14.08 10.46
CA SER A 47 15.95 -15.53 10.63
C SER A 47 14.76 -16.27 11.27
N ASP A 48 13.87 -15.55 11.97
CA ASP A 48 12.62 -16.04 12.55
C ASP A 48 11.38 -15.69 11.71
N TRP A 49 11.59 -15.38 10.43
CA TRP A 49 10.52 -14.97 9.52
C TRP A 49 9.39 -16.00 9.45
N ARG A 50 8.17 -15.46 9.38
CA ARG A 50 6.93 -16.18 9.08
C ARG A 50 5.94 -15.20 8.44
N PRO A 51 4.97 -15.68 7.66
CA PRO A 51 3.86 -14.85 7.20
C PRO A 51 3.18 -14.18 8.41
N GLY A 52 2.80 -12.91 8.28
CA GLY A 52 2.22 -12.15 9.39
C GLY A 52 3.22 -11.53 10.35
N LEU A 53 4.55 -11.66 10.13
CA LEU A 53 5.53 -11.12 11.08
C LEU A 53 5.77 -9.62 10.90
N ILE A 54 5.88 -9.16 9.66
CA ILE A 54 6.33 -7.81 9.33
C ILE A 54 5.40 -7.10 8.33
N LEU A 55 5.60 -5.79 8.23
CA LEU A 55 5.06 -4.92 7.20
C LEU A 55 6.16 -3.93 6.76
N GLY A 56 6.54 -3.94 5.49
CA GLY A 56 7.57 -3.05 4.95
C GLY A 56 7.08 -1.62 4.85
N ILE A 57 7.88 -0.67 5.35
CA ILE A 57 7.54 0.76 5.36
C ILE A 57 7.42 1.31 3.93
N GLY A 58 8.39 1.04 3.06
CA GLY A 58 8.37 1.55 1.68
C GLY A 58 7.37 0.84 0.82
N ASN A 59 7.33 -0.49 0.86
CA ASN A 59 6.32 -1.27 0.14
C ASN A 59 4.91 -0.76 0.46
N THR A 60 4.61 -0.52 1.74
CA THR A 60 3.33 0.08 2.16
C THR A 60 3.13 1.47 1.56
N LEU A 61 4.10 2.38 1.74
CA LEU A 61 4.02 3.74 1.20
C LEU A 61 3.83 3.76 -0.33
N PHE A 62 4.54 2.90 -1.04
CA PHE A 62 4.45 2.78 -2.50
C PHE A 62 3.10 2.23 -2.92
N ARG A 63 2.58 1.20 -2.25
CA ARG A 63 1.24 0.68 -2.54
C ARG A 63 0.16 1.74 -2.37
N PHE A 64 0.18 2.52 -1.28
CA PHE A 64 -0.74 3.66 -1.15
C PHE A 64 -0.52 4.67 -2.28
N THR A 65 0.72 5.01 -2.60
CA THR A 65 1.04 5.95 -3.69
C THR A 65 0.50 5.49 -5.04
N GLU A 66 0.68 4.22 -5.37
CA GLU A 66 0.19 3.57 -6.60
C GLU A 66 -1.33 3.58 -6.66
N ILE A 67 -2.03 3.32 -5.55
CA ILE A 67 -3.50 3.38 -5.50
C ILE A 67 -3.99 4.79 -5.87
N PHE A 68 -3.40 5.85 -5.30
CA PHE A 68 -3.82 7.23 -5.60
C PHE A 68 -3.40 7.68 -7.01
N GLU A 69 -2.23 7.28 -7.49
CA GLU A 69 -1.78 7.53 -8.86
C GLU A 69 -2.66 6.82 -9.90
N PHE A 70 -3.02 5.56 -9.64
CA PHE A 70 -3.96 4.80 -10.46
C PHE A 70 -5.33 5.48 -10.45
N THR A 71 -5.84 5.85 -9.28
CA THR A 71 -7.14 6.52 -9.16
C THR A 71 -7.16 7.84 -9.93
N ALA A 72 -6.09 8.66 -9.85
CA ALA A 72 -5.99 9.90 -10.59
C ALA A 72 -5.97 9.67 -12.12
N ARG A 73 -5.25 8.65 -12.58
CA ARG A 73 -5.23 8.27 -14.00
C ARG A 73 -6.59 7.75 -14.47
N LEU A 74 -7.24 6.92 -13.66
CA LEU A 74 -8.59 6.39 -13.94
C LEU A 74 -9.62 7.52 -14.02
N ALA A 75 -9.54 8.50 -13.11
CA ALA A 75 -10.43 9.67 -13.08
C ALA A 75 -10.38 10.52 -14.36
N MET A 76 -9.29 10.44 -15.13
CA MET A 76 -9.12 11.12 -16.42
C MET A 76 -9.66 10.33 -17.62
N THR A 77 -10.15 9.11 -17.41
CA THR A 77 -10.73 8.26 -18.47
C THR A 77 -12.24 8.38 -18.51
N GLN A 78 -12.86 7.78 -19.54
CA GLN A 78 -14.33 7.68 -19.64
C GLN A 78 -14.97 6.82 -18.53
N ALA A 79 -14.18 6.04 -17.79
CA ALA A 79 -14.64 5.24 -16.68
C ALA A 79 -14.56 5.97 -15.32
N GLY A 80 -13.94 7.15 -15.28
CA GLY A 80 -13.93 8.00 -14.10
C GLY A 80 -15.16 8.91 -14.03
N ASP A 81 -15.38 9.52 -12.87
CA ASP A 81 -16.47 10.47 -12.61
C ASP A 81 -15.91 11.76 -11.98
N ASP A 82 -16.77 12.75 -11.74
CA ASP A 82 -16.39 14.01 -11.09
C ASP A 82 -16.00 13.79 -9.62
N ILE A 83 -16.60 12.78 -8.97
CA ILE A 83 -16.25 12.28 -7.64
C ILE A 83 -15.80 10.83 -7.75
N MET A 84 -14.61 10.54 -7.22
CA MET A 84 -14.06 9.20 -7.13
C MET A 84 -14.02 8.77 -5.67
N ARG A 85 -14.43 7.53 -5.39
CA ARG A 85 -14.37 6.92 -4.07
C ARG A 85 -13.24 5.92 -4.01
N VAL A 86 -12.37 6.07 -3.02
CA VAL A 86 -11.25 5.15 -2.74
C VAL A 86 -11.52 4.46 -1.42
N GLU A 87 -11.50 3.13 -1.44
CA GLU A 87 -11.61 2.27 -0.26
C GLU A 87 -10.38 1.36 -0.18
N ILE A 88 -9.72 1.35 0.97
CA ILE A 88 -8.52 0.55 1.22
C ILE A 88 -8.71 -0.15 2.56
N THR A 89 -8.51 -1.46 2.58
CA THR A 89 -8.48 -2.23 3.84
C THR A 89 -7.18 -2.99 3.94
N VAL A 90 -6.38 -2.67 4.95
CA VAL A 90 -5.15 -3.41 5.26
C VAL A 90 -5.48 -4.40 6.38
N SER A 91 -5.42 -5.70 6.07
CA SER A 91 -5.87 -6.77 6.96
C SER A 91 -4.72 -7.51 7.66
N ASN A 92 -5.06 -8.35 8.64
CA ASN A 92 -4.12 -9.23 9.36
C ASN A 92 -2.98 -8.48 10.09
N LEU A 93 -3.26 -7.30 10.64
CA LEU A 93 -2.25 -6.43 11.25
C LEU A 93 -1.83 -6.82 12.68
N GLU A 94 -2.65 -7.60 13.41
CA GLU A 94 -2.45 -7.85 14.84
C GLU A 94 -1.12 -8.58 15.08
N GLY A 95 -0.21 -7.95 15.82
CA GLY A 95 1.12 -8.51 16.13
C GLY A 95 2.18 -8.33 15.05
N ARG A 96 1.85 -7.73 13.89
CA ARG A 96 2.85 -7.37 12.87
C ARG A 96 3.78 -6.27 13.36
N LYS A 97 5.03 -6.30 12.88
CA LYS A 97 6.05 -5.28 13.16
C LYS A 97 6.38 -4.46 11.92
N LEU A 98 6.63 -3.15 12.06
CA LEU A 98 7.21 -2.39 10.96
C LEU A 98 8.63 -2.87 10.66
N TRP A 99 8.94 -2.93 9.37
CA TRP A 99 10.23 -3.37 8.85
C TRP A 99 10.80 -2.34 7.88
N VAL A 100 12.12 -2.13 7.98
CA VAL A 100 12.86 -1.29 7.03
C VAL A 100 13.28 -2.16 5.85
N ASP A 101 12.45 -2.12 4.81
CA ASP A 101 12.52 -2.91 3.57
C ASP A 101 13.58 -2.40 2.56
N SER A 102 14.18 -1.23 2.79
CA SER A 102 15.28 -0.68 1.98
C SER A 102 16.53 -0.39 2.80
N HIS A 103 17.68 -0.83 2.30
CA HIS A 103 19.00 -0.54 2.90
C HIS A 103 19.37 0.95 2.88
N SER A 104 18.71 1.77 2.05
CA SER A 104 18.93 3.23 2.01
C SER A 104 18.27 3.97 3.19
N ARG A 105 17.37 3.31 3.92
CA ARG A 105 16.55 3.95 4.95
C ARG A 105 17.16 3.79 6.34
N MET A 106 16.91 4.80 7.18
CA MET A 106 17.39 4.77 8.57
C MET A 106 16.76 3.59 9.34
N PRO A 107 17.55 2.85 10.14
CA PRO A 107 17.03 1.80 11.00
C PRO A 107 16.01 2.34 12.00
N LEU A 108 15.03 1.51 12.35
CA LEU A 108 14.11 1.81 13.45
C LEU A 108 14.84 1.66 14.79
N HIS A 109 14.56 2.57 15.72
CA HIS A 109 15.16 2.54 17.06
C HIS A 109 14.46 1.59 18.04
N HIS A 110 13.23 1.17 17.72
CA HIS A 110 12.38 0.32 18.56
C HIS A 110 11.54 -0.62 17.69
N ASN A 111 10.96 -1.65 18.30
CA ASN A 111 9.92 -2.45 17.66
C ASN A 111 8.61 -1.67 17.64
N TYR A 112 8.10 -1.40 16.45
CA TYR A 112 6.79 -0.77 16.24
C TYR A 112 5.80 -1.87 15.84
N ILE A 113 4.88 -2.20 16.73
CA ILE A 113 3.99 -3.37 16.62
C ILE A 113 2.54 -2.89 16.58
N ALA A 114 1.75 -3.42 15.64
CA ALA A 114 0.33 -3.11 15.55
C ALA A 114 -0.49 -3.93 16.57
N SER A 115 -1.46 -3.25 17.20
CA SER A 115 -2.45 -3.86 18.11
C SER A 115 -3.85 -3.98 17.50
N ILE A 116 -4.01 -3.56 16.24
CA ILE A 116 -5.26 -3.63 15.50
C ILE A 116 -5.25 -4.81 14.54
N ARG A 117 -6.41 -5.35 14.20
CA ARG A 117 -6.54 -6.43 13.20
C ARG A 117 -6.57 -5.93 11.76
N GLU A 118 -7.22 -4.79 11.56
CA GLU A 118 -7.44 -4.21 10.24
C GLU A 118 -7.42 -2.69 10.31
N PHE A 119 -7.02 -2.07 9.21
CA PHE A 119 -7.07 -0.63 9.00
C PHE A 119 -7.94 -0.33 7.76
N PRO A 120 -9.23 0.00 7.96
CA PRO A 120 -10.08 0.51 6.89
C PRO A 120 -9.83 2.01 6.69
N TYR A 121 -9.75 2.41 5.43
CA TYR A 121 -9.65 3.80 5.01
C TYR A 121 -10.60 4.05 3.83
N GLN A 122 -11.37 5.12 3.91
CA GLN A 122 -12.28 5.55 2.85
C GLN A 122 -12.18 7.06 2.66
N ILE A 123 -12.16 7.49 1.40
CA ILE A 123 -12.24 8.90 1.04
C ILE A 123 -12.99 9.08 -0.28
N GLU A 124 -13.74 10.18 -0.38
CA GLU A 124 -14.29 10.68 -1.65
C GLU A 124 -13.49 11.92 -2.04
N LEU A 125 -13.04 11.97 -3.29
CA LEU A 125 -12.22 13.04 -3.83
C LEU A 125 -12.78 13.50 -5.16
N SER A 126 -12.75 14.80 -5.41
CA SER A 126 -13.02 15.30 -6.75
C SER A 126 -11.92 14.91 -7.72
N ARG A 127 -12.27 14.80 -9.01
CA ARG A 127 -11.31 14.62 -10.11
C ARG A 127 -10.16 15.64 -10.03
N THR A 128 -10.47 16.90 -9.71
CA THR A 128 -9.49 17.98 -9.60
C THR A 128 -8.50 17.75 -8.45
N GLU A 129 -8.97 17.34 -7.27
CA GLU A 129 -8.10 17.03 -6.13
C GLU A 129 -7.15 15.88 -6.44
N LEU A 130 -7.67 14.81 -7.04
CA LEU A 130 -6.88 13.62 -7.40
C LEU A 130 -5.76 13.93 -8.39
N ILE A 131 -6.06 14.69 -9.44
CA ILE A 131 -5.07 15.01 -10.49
C ILE A 131 -4.03 16.01 -9.98
N ALA A 132 -4.42 16.91 -9.08
CA ALA A 132 -3.52 17.97 -8.60
C ALA A 132 -2.33 17.42 -7.81
N ALA A 133 -2.55 16.41 -6.95
CA ALA A 133 -1.50 15.92 -6.05
C ALA A 133 -1.72 14.47 -5.57
N PRO A 134 -1.74 13.47 -6.47
CA PRO A 134 -2.05 12.07 -6.10
C PRO A 134 -1.06 11.51 -5.06
N ARG A 135 0.23 11.84 -5.19
CA ARG A 135 1.26 11.39 -4.24
C ARG A 135 1.09 11.98 -2.84
N GLU A 136 0.70 13.25 -2.74
CA GLU A 136 0.43 13.88 -1.43
C GLU A 136 -0.80 13.29 -0.76
N LEU A 137 -1.83 12.96 -1.53
CA LEU A 137 -3.05 12.33 -1.02
C LEU A 137 -2.78 10.96 -0.38
N ALA A 138 -1.79 10.21 -0.89
CA ALA A 138 -1.37 8.92 -0.34
C ALA A 138 -0.68 9.02 1.04
N LEU A 139 -0.11 10.17 1.39
CA LEU A 139 0.65 10.31 2.63
C LEU A 139 -0.24 10.24 3.88
N LYS A 140 -1.45 10.78 3.81
CA LYS A 140 -2.40 10.77 4.94
C LYS A 140 -2.76 9.34 5.38
N PRO A 141 -3.31 8.45 4.53
CA PRO A 141 -3.63 7.09 4.94
C PRO A 141 -2.38 6.30 5.33
N THR A 142 -1.24 6.55 4.68
CA THR A 142 0.04 5.92 5.04
C THR A 142 0.46 6.27 6.48
N THR A 143 0.45 7.55 6.84
CA THR A 143 0.76 7.99 8.22
C THR A 143 -0.28 7.48 9.22
N GLU A 144 -1.57 7.50 8.87
CA GLU A 144 -2.63 6.96 9.74
C GLU A 144 -2.45 5.47 10.02
N LEU A 145 -2.04 4.68 9.02
CA LEU A 145 -1.69 3.27 9.20
C LEU A 145 -0.46 3.12 10.11
N PHE A 146 0.63 3.84 9.85
CA PHE A 146 1.85 3.74 10.66
C PHE A 146 1.64 4.13 12.13
N ARG A 147 0.75 5.09 12.40
CA ARG A 147 0.36 5.43 13.77
C ARG A 147 -0.28 4.26 14.53
N ARG A 148 -0.85 3.27 13.83
CA ARG A 148 -1.39 2.04 14.44
C ARG A 148 -0.29 1.09 14.93
N PHE A 149 0.94 1.30 14.48
CA PHE A 149 2.15 0.64 14.97
C PHE A 149 2.87 1.49 16.04
N SER A 150 2.28 2.60 16.48
CA SER A 150 2.90 3.63 17.33
C SER A 150 4.11 4.33 16.68
N TRP A 151 4.17 4.34 15.34
CA TRP A 151 5.19 5.07 14.60
C TRP A 151 4.56 6.29 13.91
N ASP A 152 5.07 7.48 14.18
CA ASP A 152 4.54 8.75 13.61
C ASP A 152 5.62 9.45 12.77
N PRO A 153 5.86 8.99 11.52
CA PRO A 153 6.83 9.63 10.65
C PRO A 153 6.34 11.00 10.20
N SER A 154 7.26 11.95 10.03
CA SER A 154 6.91 13.22 9.39
C SER A 154 6.55 13.00 7.91
N GLN A 155 5.67 13.86 7.41
CA GLN A 155 5.28 13.86 5.99
C GLN A 155 6.50 14.05 5.07
N ASP A 156 7.47 14.87 5.49
CA ASP A 156 8.71 15.11 4.73
C ASP A 156 9.52 13.82 4.54
N VAL A 157 9.65 12.99 5.58
CA VAL A 157 10.34 11.70 5.49
C VAL A 157 9.66 10.78 4.49
N LEU A 158 8.33 10.72 4.51
CA LEU A 158 7.57 9.90 3.56
C LEU A 158 7.66 10.45 2.13
N ARG A 159 7.61 11.76 1.94
CA ARG A 159 7.81 12.38 0.61
C ARG A 159 9.17 12.07 0.02
N GLU A 160 10.23 12.16 0.81
CA GLU A 160 11.57 11.81 0.33
C GLU A 160 11.64 10.34 -0.09
N GLN A 161 11.01 9.43 0.65
CA GLN A 161 10.94 8.02 0.26
C GLN A 161 10.11 7.79 -1.01
N GLN A 162 9.01 8.51 -1.22
CA GLN A 162 8.21 8.42 -2.46
C GLN A 162 9.01 8.78 -3.72
N LYS A 163 10.13 9.52 -3.62
CA LYS A 163 10.99 9.82 -4.78
C LYS A 163 11.73 8.60 -5.32
N GLU A 164 11.86 7.54 -4.51
CA GLU A 164 12.44 6.26 -4.94
C GLU A 164 11.48 5.48 -5.85
N LEU A 165 10.15 5.75 -5.79
CA LEU A 165 9.15 5.09 -6.62
C LEU A 165 9.23 5.56 -8.07
N ARG A 166 9.50 4.61 -8.97
CA ARG A 166 9.48 4.80 -10.43
C ARG A 166 8.17 4.25 -10.99
N LEU A 167 7.34 5.12 -11.53
CA LEU A 167 6.07 4.81 -12.20
C LEU A 167 6.22 4.92 -13.73
#